data_AF-A0A1G4Z4E6-F1
#
_entry.id   AF-A0A1G4Z4E6-F1
#
_cell.length_a   1.000
_cell.length_b   1.000
_cell.length_c   1.000
_cell.angle_alpha   90.00
_cell.angle_beta   90.00
_cell.angle_gamma   90.00
#
_symmetry.space_group_name_H-M   'P 1'
#
loop_
_entity.id
_entity.type
_entity.pdbx_description
1 polymer ?
#
loop_
_entity_poly.entity_id
_entity_poly.type
_entity_poly.pdbx_seq_one_letter_code
_entity_poly.pdbx_strand_id
1 'polypeptide(L)'
;MYTLEDYEKAKAELTCWREAWDNYRGNNPDKYQTDIRNAARRVREIEQCLKNAGFLEWTEREKLEGELDRIFPNAQSKETVEYRGKKYLRRYWPLEKSRSGKTVNEWGKSWELVEE
;
A
#
# COMPACT_ATOMS: atom_id res chain seq x y z
N MET A 1 19.31 -8.66 1.53
CA MET A 1 19.21 -7.19 1.44
C MET A 1 18.88 -6.87 0.00
N TYR A 2 17.83 -6.10 -0.26
CA TYR A 2 17.46 -5.72 -1.63
C TYR A 2 18.25 -4.50 -2.09
N THR A 3 18.44 -4.37 -3.39
CA THR A 3 19.13 -3.25 -4.04
C THR A 3 18.15 -2.36 -4.82
N LEU A 4 18.62 -1.19 -5.27
CA LEU A 4 17.84 -0.34 -6.18
C LEU A 4 17.57 -1.04 -7.52
N GLU A 5 18.51 -1.85 -8.02
CA GLU A 5 18.30 -2.68 -9.21
C GLU A 5 17.20 -3.73 -9.00
N ASP A 6 17.11 -4.34 -7.82
CA ASP A 6 16.01 -5.27 -7.50
C ASP A 6 14.66 -4.56 -7.53
N TYR A 7 14.61 -3.31 -7.06
CA TYR A 7 13.39 -2.49 -7.09
C TYR A 7 12.97 -2.14 -8.51
N GLU A 8 13.92 -1.74 -9.37
CA GLU A 8 13.63 -1.46 -10.78
C GLU A 8 13.17 -2.71 -11.53
N LYS A 9 13.82 -3.86 -11.31
CA LYS A 9 13.41 -5.15 -11.90
C LYS A 9 12.01 -5.54 -11.46
N ALA A 10 11.68 -5.39 -10.18
CA ALA A 10 10.34 -5.70 -9.67
C ALA A 10 9.27 -4.76 -10.25
N LYS A 11 9.59 -3.47 -10.42
CA LYS A 11 8.67 -2.52 -11.10
C LYS A 11 8.48 -2.87 -12.56
N ALA A 12 9.53 -3.26 -13.27
CA ALA A 12 9.44 -3.69 -14.66
C ALA A 12 8.56 -4.94 -14.80
N GLU A 13 8.72 -5.92 -13.91
CA GLU A 13 7.88 -7.13 -13.87
C GLU A 13 6.40 -6.78 -13.66
N LEU A 14 6.09 -5.92 -12.69
CA LEU A 14 4.71 -5.48 -12.45
C LEU A 14 4.11 -4.76 -13.68
N THR A 15 4.89 -3.90 -14.33
CA THR A 15 4.45 -3.19 -15.54
C THR A 15 4.18 -4.17 -16.67
N CYS A 16 5.07 -5.15 -16.90
CA CYS A 16 4.89 -6.18 -17.90
C CYS A 16 3.58 -6.97 -17.70
N TRP A 17 3.27 -7.38 -16.48
CA TRP A 17 2.00 -8.08 -16.19
C TRP A 17 0.77 -7.20 -16.40
N ARG A 18 0.85 -5.90 -16.06
CA ARG A 18 -0.22 -4.94 -16.30
C ARG A 18 -0.45 -4.71 -17.79
N GLU A 19 0.61 -4.59 -18.57
CA GLU A 19 0.54 -4.49 -20.03
C GLU A 19 -0.02 -5.76 -20.66
N ALA A 20 0.39 -6.94 -20.18
CA ALA A 20 -0.16 -8.22 -20.62
C ALA A 20 -1.67 -8.31 -20.35
N TRP A 21 -2.14 -7.76 -19.22
CA TRP A 21 -3.56 -7.65 -18.90
C TRP A 21 -4.29 -6.62 -19.76
N ASP A 22 -3.72 -5.44 -20.00
CA ASP A 22 -4.33 -4.41 -20.84
C ASP A 22 -4.50 -4.88 -22.30
N ASN A 23 -3.53 -5.63 -22.81
CA ASN A 23 -3.56 -6.23 -24.14
C ASN A 23 -4.39 -7.53 -24.21
N TYR A 24 -4.86 -8.04 -23.07
CA TYR A 24 -5.69 -9.24 -23.05
C TYR A 24 -7.07 -8.94 -23.64
N ARG A 25 -7.51 -9.79 -24.59
CA ARG A 25 -8.82 -9.69 -25.26
C ARG A 25 -9.73 -10.89 -24.96
N GLY A 26 -9.30 -11.80 -24.09
CA GLY A 26 -10.09 -12.97 -23.71
C GLY A 26 -11.09 -12.67 -22.59
N ASN A 27 -12.01 -13.60 -22.36
CA ASN A 27 -13.11 -13.45 -21.40
C ASN A 27 -12.78 -13.93 -19.97
N ASN A 28 -11.51 -14.17 -19.64
CA ASN A 28 -11.12 -14.61 -18.29
C ASN A 28 -10.72 -13.41 -17.41
N PRO A 29 -11.59 -12.93 -16.50
CA PRO A 29 -11.28 -11.81 -15.61
C PRO A 29 -10.10 -12.07 -14.67
N ASP A 30 -9.74 -13.34 -14.44
CA ASP A 30 -8.70 -13.76 -13.50
C ASP A 30 -7.32 -14.00 -14.14
N LYS A 31 -7.20 -13.93 -15.48
CA LYS A 31 -6.04 -14.47 -16.25
C LYS A 31 -4.66 -14.06 -15.72
N TYR A 32 -4.48 -12.79 -15.39
CA TYR A 32 -3.22 -12.23 -14.87
C TYR A 32 -3.37 -11.58 -13.49
N GLN A 33 -4.54 -11.67 -12.86
CA GLN A 33 -4.82 -10.97 -11.61
C GLN A 33 -3.92 -11.46 -10.47
N THR A 34 -3.65 -12.77 -10.42
CA THR A 34 -2.75 -13.35 -9.42
C THR A 34 -1.31 -12.89 -9.63
N ASP A 35 -0.82 -12.90 -10.88
CA ASP A 35 0.54 -12.46 -11.21
C ASP A 35 0.75 -10.98 -10.92
N ILE A 36 -0.21 -10.14 -11.29
CA ILE A 36 -0.20 -8.70 -10.97
C ILE A 36 -0.15 -8.48 -9.46
N ARG A 37 -0.95 -9.22 -8.67
CA ARG A 37 -0.93 -9.11 -7.20
C ARG A 37 0.42 -9.54 -6.62
N ASN A 38 0.98 -10.65 -7.07
CA ASN A 38 2.28 -11.15 -6.60
C ASN A 38 3.41 -10.16 -6.93
N ALA A 39 3.46 -9.67 -8.17
CA ALA A 39 4.44 -8.66 -8.59
C ALA A 39 4.28 -7.35 -7.80
N ALA A 40 3.03 -6.88 -7.59
CA ALA A 40 2.76 -5.69 -6.80
C ALA A 40 3.18 -5.84 -5.33
N ARG A 41 2.95 -7.01 -4.73
CA ARG A 41 3.40 -7.34 -3.38
C ARG A 41 4.92 -7.28 -3.28
N ARG A 42 5.62 -7.90 -4.24
CA ARG A 42 7.09 -7.91 -4.30
C ARG A 42 7.68 -6.50 -4.39
N VAL A 43 7.11 -5.64 -5.24
CA VAL A 43 7.52 -4.23 -5.33
C VAL A 43 7.40 -3.52 -3.98
N ARG A 44 6.27 -3.70 -3.27
CA ARG A 44 6.05 -3.10 -1.95
C ARG A 44 7.05 -3.60 -0.91
N GLU A 45 7.34 -4.90 -0.88
CA GLU A 45 8.30 -5.50 0.06
C GLU A 45 9.71 -4.95 -0.15
N ILE A 46 10.14 -4.85 -1.42
CA ILE A 46 11.46 -4.29 -1.76
C ILE A 46 11.51 -2.80 -1.42
N GLU A 47 10.47 -2.04 -1.78
CA GLU A 47 10.39 -0.61 -1.49
C GLU A 47 10.49 -0.34 0.01
N GLN A 48 9.72 -1.09 0.82
CA GLN A 48 9.74 -0.95 2.27
C GLN A 48 11.12 -1.33 2.86
N CYS A 49 11.78 -2.36 2.33
CA CYS A 49 13.13 -2.71 2.77
C CYS A 49 14.14 -1.60 2.45
N LEU A 50 14.08 -1.02 1.25
CA LEU A 50 14.95 0.07 0.83
C LEU A 50 14.68 1.37 1.62
N LYS A 51 13.41 1.68 1.88
CA LYS A 51 12.99 2.80 2.73
C LYS A 51 13.49 2.65 4.17
N ASN A 52 13.40 1.45 4.74
CA ASN A 52 13.93 1.17 6.08
C ASN A 52 15.46 1.23 6.13
N ALA A 53 16.14 0.82 5.06
CA ALA A 53 17.59 0.88 4.96
C ALA A 53 18.13 2.28 4.59
N GLY A 54 17.24 3.25 4.32
CA GLY A 54 17.60 4.64 4.01
C GLY A 54 18.02 4.89 2.55
N PHE A 55 17.86 3.91 1.65
CA PHE A 55 18.13 4.08 0.22
C PHE A 55 17.00 4.79 -0.52
N LEU A 56 15.78 4.71 0.00
CA LEU A 56 14.63 5.44 -0.48
C LEU A 56 14.10 6.36 0.62
N GLU A 57 13.78 7.59 0.25
CA GLU A 57 13.16 8.52 1.18
C GLU A 57 11.68 8.17 1.38
N TRP A 58 11.26 8.16 2.64
CA TRP A 58 9.84 8.14 2.97
C TRP A 58 9.22 9.46 2.53
N THR A 59 8.06 9.41 1.88
CA THR A 59 7.31 10.63 1.57
C THR A 59 6.86 11.32 2.87
N GLU A 60 6.65 12.65 2.83
CA GLU A 60 6.19 13.40 4.01
C GLU A 60 4.91 12.82 4.61
N ARG A 61 4.00 12.36 3.73
CA ARG A 61 2.77 11.67 4.13
C ARG A 61 3.09 10.38 4.91
N GLU A 62 3.94 9.51 4.39
CA GLU A 62 4.26 8.25 5.07
C GLU A 62 4.99 8.47 6.41
N LYS A 63 5.86 9.49 6.48
CA LYS A 63 6.51 9.90 7.74
C LYS A 63 5.48 10.33 8.77
N LEU A 64 4.54 11.20 8.37
CA LEU A 64 3.45 11.67 9.22
C LEU A 64 2.56 10.52 9.68
N GLU A 65 2.17 9.63 8.76
CA GLU A 65 1.33 8.49 9.09
C GLU A 65 2.01 7.52 10.05
N GLY A 66 3.31 7.26 9.88
CA GLY A 66 4.12 6.47 10.80
C GLY A 66 4.29 7.13 12.16
N GLU A 67 4.41 8.45 12.20
CA GLU A 67 4.46 9.22 13.45
C GLU A 67 3.12 9.17 14.20
N LEU A 68 2.01 9.37 13.50
CA LEU A 68 0.67 9.24 14.06
C LEU A 68 0.38 7.80 14.53
N ASP A 69 0.84 6.77 13.81
CA ASP A 69 0.71 5.37 14.24
C ASP A 69 1.52 5.06 15.51
N ARG A 70 2.68 5.71 15.68
CA ARG A 70 3.52 5.58 16.89
C ARG A 70 2.92 6.31 18.09
N ILE A 71 2.33 7.49 17.87
CA ILE A 71 1.74 8.31 18.94
C ILE A 71 0.37 7.75 19.35
N PHE A 72 -0.42 7.30 18.37
CA PHE A 72 -1.77 6.77 18.56
C PHE A 72 -1.86 5.30 18.08
N PRO A 73 -1.11 4.36 18.69
CA PRO A 73 -1.10 2.96 18.27
C PRO A 73 -2.44 2.26 18.45
N ASN A 74 -3.27 2.75 19.37
CA ASN A 74 -4.59 2.21 19.70
C ASN A 74 -5.75 2.91 18.97
N ALA A 75 -5.45 3.79 18.00
CA ALA A 75 -6.47 4.58 17.32
C ALA A 75 -7.49 3.71 16.58
N GLN A 76 -8.76 3.89 16.94
CA GLN A 76 -9.86 3.14 16.36
C GLN A 76 -10.29 3.66 14.99
N SER A 77 -11.14 2.90 14.31
CA SER A 77 -11.70 3.34 13.03
C SER A 77 -12.56 4.58 13.21
N LYS A 78 -12.35 5.59 12.35
CA LYS A 78 -12.99 6.92 12.40
C LYS A 78 -12.66 7.73 13.66
N GLU A 79 -11.59 7.38 14.36
CA GLU A 79 -11.12 8.17 15.49
C GLU A 79 -10.41 9.42 14.99
N THR A 80 -10.76 10.57 15.56
CA THR A 80 -10.11 11.85 15.26
C THR A 80 -9.12 12.18 16.36
N VAL A 81 -7.84 12.31 16.00
CA VAL A 81 -6.77 12.67 16.92
C VAL A 81 -6.21 14.05 16.57
N GLU A 82 -5.75 14.77 17.57
CA GLU A 82 -5.07 16.05 17.36
C GLU A 82 -3.56 15.85 17.37
N TYR A 83 -2.89 16.31 16.32
CA TYR A 83 -1.44 16.25 16.20
C TYR A 83 -0.89 17.53 15.59
N ARG A 84 0.05 18.18 16.31
CA ARG A 84 0.65 19.47 15.92
C ARG A 84 -0.41 20.55 15.58
N GLY A 85 -1.51 20.59 16.33
CA GLY A 85 -2.60 21.56 16.13
C GLY A 85 -3.54 21.26 14.96
N LYS A 86 -3.38 20.11 14.30
CA LYS A 86 -4.24 19.64 13.20
C LYS A 86 -5.00 18.39 13.60
N LYS A 87 -6.21 18.20 13.08
CA LYS A 87 -7.04 17.03 13.34
C LYS A 87 -6.89 16.00 12.24
N TYR A 88 -6.64 14.75 12.62
CA TYR A 88 -6.49 13.62 11.71
C TYR A 88 -7.49 12.52 12.04
N LEU A 89 -8.22 12.04 11.03
CA LEU A 89 -9.13 10.90 11.11
C LEU A 89 -8.40 9.63 10.73
N ARG A 90 -8.47 8.61 11.58
CA ARG A 90 -8.03 7.26 11.23
C ARG A 90 -9.04 6.60 10.32
N ARG A 91 -8.64 6.22 9.11
CA ARG A 91 -9.50 5.50 8.16
C ARG A 91 -8.92 4.13 7.84
N TYR A 92 -9.80 3.13 7.86
CA TYR A 92 -9.50 1.79 7.40
C TYR A 92 -10.29 1.49 6.13
N TRP A 93 -9.68 0.80 5.17
CA TRP A 93 -10.36 0.31 3.97
C TRP A 93 -9.89 -1.12 3.64
N PRO A 94 -10.75 -1.93 3.01
CA PRO A 94 -10.34 -3.26 2.56
C PRO A 94 -9.35 -3.13 1.40
N LEU A 95 -8.10 -3.55 1.60
CA LEU A 95 -7.08 -3.64 0.55
C LEU A 95 -7.28 -4.89 -0.29
N GLU A 96 -7.49 -6.02 0.38
CA GLU A 96 -7.78 -7.29 -0.28
C GLU A 96 -9.01 -7.94 0.33
N LYS A 97 -9.96 -8.30 -0.54
CA LYS A 97 -11.11 -9.12 -0.17
C LYS A 97 -10.91 -10.53 -0.72
N SER A 98 -11.50 -11.51 -0.04
CA SER A 98 -11.62 -12.87 -0.56
C SER A 98 -12.35 -12.89 -1.91
N ARG A 99 -12.18 -13.94 -2.71
CA ARG A 99 -12.84 -14.06 -4.03
C ARG A 99 -14.37 -13.91 -3.96
N SER A 100 -14.98 -14.29 -2.84
CA SER A 100 -16.43 -14.12 -2.59
C SER A 100 -16.81 -12.69 -2.13
N GLY A 101 -15.85 -11.83 -1.81
CA GLY A 101 -16.07 -10.48 -1.27
C GLY A 101 -16.54 -10.43 0.20
N LYS A 102 -16.78 -11.59 0.83
CA LYS A 102 -17.35 -11.71 2.19
C LYS A 102 -16.33 -11.46 3.30
N THR A 103 -15.05 -11.67 3.03
CA THR A 103 -13.98 -11.57 4.02
C THR A 103 -12.95 -10.57 3.52
N VAL A 104 -12.47 -9.69 4.40
CA VAL A 104 -11.32 -8.83 4.12
C VAL A 104 -10.07 -9.57 4.60
N ASN A 105 -9.17 -9.91 3.68
CA ASN A 105 -7.89 -10.55 4.00
C ASN A 105 -6.88 -9.53 4.52
N GLU A 106 -6.88 -8.32 3.94
CA GLU A 106 -5.94 -7.27 4.28
C GLU A 106 -6.67 -5.94 4.43
N TRP A 107 -6.43 -5.26 5.55
CA TRP A 107 -6.94 -3.92 5.82
C TRP A 107 -5.84 -2.90 5.60
N GLY A 108 -6.13 -1.90 4.76
CA GLY A 108 -5.34 -0.68 4.65
C GLY A 108 -5.74 0.28 5.77
N LYS A 109 -4.77 1.08 6.20
CA LYS A 109 -4.94 2.13 7.21
C LYS A 109 -4.26 3.41 6.72
N SER A 110 -4.91 4.54 6.91
CA SER A 110 -4.34 5.88 6.64
C SER A 110 -4.91 6.88 7.62
N TRP A 111 -4.19 7.99 7.75
CA TRP A 111 -4.64 9.18 8.43
C TRP A 111 -5.05 10.23 7.40
N GLU A 112 -6.31 10.66 7.47
CA GLU A 112 -6.83 11.75 6.66
C GLU A 112 -6.86 13.03 7.48
N LEU A 113 -6.35 14.12 6.91
CA LEU A 113 -6.48 15.44 7.52
C LEU A 113 -7.94 15.87 7.47
N VAL A 114 -8.51 16.24 8.61
CA VAL A 114 -9.92 16.65 8.78
C VAL A 114 -10.02 18.14 9.07
N GLU A 115 -8.97 18.92 8.79
CA GLU A 115 -9.05 20.37 8.96
C GLU A 115 -10.22 20.93 8.15
N GLU A 116 -11.02 21.76 8.81
CA GLU A 116 -12.21 22.45 8.31
C GLU A 116 -11.81 23.78 7.64
#